data_AF-G4HN03-F1
#
_entry.id   AF-G4HN03-F1
#
_cell.length_a   1.000
_cell.length_b   1.000
_cell.length_c   1.000
_cell.angle_alpha   90.00
_cell.angle_beta   90.00
_cell.angle_gamma   90.00
#
_symmetry.space_group_name_H-M   'P 1'
#
loop_
_entity.id
_entity.type
_entity.pdbx_description
1 polymer ?
#
loop_
_entity_poly.entity_id
_entity_poly.type
_entity_poly.pdbx_seq_one_letter_code
_entity_poly.pdbx_strand_id
1 'polypeptide(L)'
;MKKMWLAALSVVFVLAFFIAPVQQSFSSAEGSSGANGTAGSALDGQFQLGHVVKIYVPSTVNGDIPITEEAHEKFVDQALTQFSGWFGGATAVEGTGAWVDDNKKLIKEKVTIVYAFAEKLDKAAINQVVDYAKKMKVELGQSSVSLEVDGKMYFIE
;
A
#
# COMPACT_ATOMS: atom_id res chain seq x y z
N MET A 1 54.32 55.55 9.65
CA MET A 1 55.47 55.13 8.84
C MET A 1 55.00 54.05 7.88
N LYS A 2 55.25 54.26 6.57
CA LYS A 2 55.42 53.32 5.45
C LYS A 2 54.54 52.05 5.43
N LYS A 3 53.56 51.95 4.49
CA LYS A 3 53.70 51.39 3.11
C LYS A 3 53.89 49.85 3.18
N MET A 4 53.27 48.96 2.41
CA MET A 4 52.53 49.02 1.14
C MET A 4 52.16 47.54 0.83
N TRP A 5 50.98 47.26 0.24
CA TRP A 5 50.81 46.61 -1.10
C TRP A 5 51.06 45.10 -1.19
N LEU A 6 50.42 44.29 -2.04
CA LEU A 6 49.35 44.39 -3.07
C LEU A 6 48.94 42.90 -3.32
N ALA A 7 47.72 42.51 -3.67
CA ALA A 7 47.17 42.47 -5.04
C ALA A 7 45.78 41.82 -4.92
N ALA A 8 44.69 42.49 -5.30
CA ALA A 8 44.12 42.59 -6.65
C ALA A 8 43.53 41.26 -7.17
N LEU A 9 42.19 41.17 -7.24
CA LEU A 9 41.50 41.05 -8.53
C LEU A 9 40.01 41.38 -8.40
N SER A 10 39.58 42.29 -9.27
CA SER A 10 38.24 42.78 -9.53
C SER A 10 37.36 41.71 -10.21
N VAL A 11 36.02 41.77 -10.06
CA VAL A 11 35.03 41.79 -11.16
C VAL A 11 33.66 42.14 -10.58
N VAL A 12 33.02 43.15 -11.15
CA VAL A 12 31.62 43.54 -10.97
C VAL A 12 30.74 42.61 -11.79
N PHE A 13 29.67 42.05 -11.21
CA PHE A 13 28.54 41.55 -11.99
C PHE A 13 27.23 41.94 -11.31
N VAL A 14 26.57 42.92 -11.91
CA VAL A 14 25.15 43.23 -11.71
C VAL A 14 24.36 42.11 -12.38
N LEU A 15 23.48 41.41 -11.66
CA LEU A 15 22.39 40.70 -12.31
C LEU A 15 21.11 40.80 -11.49
N ALA A 16 20.18 41.58 -12.04
CA ALA A 16 18.80 41.66 -11.63
C ALA A 16 18.15 40.27 -11.75
N PHE A 17 17.71 39.71 -10.62
CA PHE A 17 16.76 38.61 -10.65
C PHE A 17 15.35 39.18 -10.50
N PHE A 18 14.69 39.22 -11.65
CA PHE A 18 13.27 39.43 -11.82
C PHE A 18 12.47 38.51 -10.89
N ILE A 19 11.62 39.10 -10.05
CA ILE A 19 10.52 38.40 -9.39
C ILE A 19 9.45 38.16 -10.47
N ALA A 20 9.43 36.96 -11.05
CA ALA A 20 8.30 36.50 -11.84
C ALA A 20 7.35 35.70 -10.92
N PRO A 21 6.07 36.09 -10.77
CA PRO A 21 5.11 35.21 -10.13
C PRO A 21 4.90 33.99 -11.05
N VAL A 22 5.22 32.80 -10.55
CA VAL A 22 4.85 31.54 -11.19
C VAL A 22 3.32 31.41 -11.08
N GLN A 23 2.60 31.95 -12.05
CA GLN A 23 1.21 31.58 -12.31
C GLN A 23 1.23 30.25 -13.06
N GLN A 24 1.17 29.13 -12.34
CA GLN A 24 0.78 27.86 -12.93
C GLN A 24 -0.73 27.91 -13.20
N SER A 25 -1.10 28.31 -14.41
CA SER A 25 -2.44 28.14 -14.96
C SER A 25 -2.68 26.65 -15.21
N PHE A 26 -3.44 26.00 -14.34
CA PHE A 26 -4.08 24.72 -14.67
C PHE A 26 -5.20 25.02 -15.67
N SER A 27 -4.89 24.91 -16.96
CA SER A 27 -5.88 25.00 -18.03
C SER A 27 -6.62 23.66 -18.13
N SER A 28 -7.82 23.60 -17.57
CA SER A 28 -8.79 22.54 -17.82
C SER A 28 -9.32 22.66 -19.25
N ALA A 29 -8.79 21.83 -20.17
CA ALA A 29 -9.35 21.69 -21.51
C ALA A 29 -10.24 20.44 -21.54
N GLU A 30 -11.56 20.64 -21.47
CA GLU A 30 -12.52 19.71 -22.06
C GLU A 30 -12.43 19.84 -23.58
N GLY A 31 -12.19 18.71 -24.26
CA GLY A 31 -12.04 18.63 -25.70
C GLY A 31 -12.20 17.20 -26.19
N SER A 32 -13.41 16.91 -26.68
CA SER A 32 -13.88 15.64 -27.22
C SER A 32 -13.18 15.20 -28.52
N SER A 33 -13.13 13.87 -28.68
CA SER A 33 -13.02 13.06 -29.90
C SER A 33 -11.62 12.85 -30.51
N GLY A 34 -11.26 11.56 -30.62
CA GLY A 34 -10.24 11.10 -31.56
C GLY A 34 -9.11 10.23 -31.00
N ALA A 35 -9.30 9.45 -29.94
CA ALA A 35 -8.36 8.38 -29.61
C ALA A 35 -8.63 7.19 -30.55
N ASN A 36 -7.89 7.20 -31.65
CA ASN A 36 -7.60 6.05 -32.51
C ASN A 36 -7.51 4.77 -31.69
N GLY A 37 -8.23 3.72 -32.12
CA GLY A 37 -8.45 2.50 -31.35
C GLY A 37 -7.15 1.97 -30.75
N THR A 38 -7.18 1.66 -29.45
CA THR A 38 -6.20 0.75 -28.87
C THR A 38 -6.19 -0.50 -29.73
N ALA A 39 -5.13 -0.69 -30.50
CA ALA A 39 -4.86 -1.97 -31.13
C ALA A 39 -5.04 -3.04 -30.05
N GLY A 40 -5.88 -4.04 -30.32
CA GLY A 40 -6.37 -4.95 -29.30
C GLY A 40 -5.24 -5.55 -28.46
N SER A 41 -5.43 -5.61 -27.15
CA SER A 41 -4.49 -6.25 -26.24
C SER A 41 -4.55 -7.77 -26.43
N ALA A 42 -3.45 -8.48 -26.15
CA ALA A 42 -3.49 -9.94 -26.04
C ALA A 42 -4.43 -10.44 -24.91
N LEU A 43 -4.85 -9.53 -24.02
CA LEU A 43 -5.83 -9.79 -22.98
C LEU A 43 -7.28 -9.63 -23.44
N ASP A 44 -7.53 -9.08 -24.63
CA ASP A 44 -8.89 -8.86 -25.12
C ASP A 44 -9.62 -10.19 -25.30
N GLY A 45 -10.82 -10.29 -24.72
CA GLY A 45 -11.63 -11.52 -24.73
C GLY A 45 -11.16 -12.61 -23.77
N GLN A 46 -10.08 -12.40 -23.00
CA GLN A 46 -9.69 -13.32 -21.94
C GLN A 46 -10.60 -13.18 -20.73
N PHE A 47 -10.86 -14.30 -20.05
CA PHE A 47 -11.53 -14.27 -18.76
C PHE A 47 -10.66 -13.54 -17.72
N GLN A 48 -11.28 -12.68 -16.92
CA GLN A 48 -10.62 -11.97 -15.84
C GLN A 48 -11.48 -11.97 -14.58
N LEU A 49 -10.82 -11.85 -13.44
CA LEU A 49 -11.44 -11.65 -12.14
C LEU A 49 -11.37 -10.15 -11.81
N GLY A 50 -12.52 -9.55 -11.53
CA GLY A 50 -12.65 -8.10 -11.38
C GLY A 50 -12.29 -7.55 -10.01
N HIS A 51 -12.13 -8.42 -9.01
CA HIS A 51 -11.90 -8.03 -7.62
C HIS A 51 -10.64 -8.68 -7.05
N VAL A 52 -10.04 -8.01 -6.06
CA VAL A 52 -8.96 -8.56 -5.24
C VAL A 52 -9.20 -8.24 -3.77
N VAL A 53 -9.05 -9.26 -2.93
CA VAL A 53 -9.12 -9.14 -1.47
C VAL A 53 -7.80 -9.63 -0.90
N LYS A 54 -7.21 -8.85 0.03
CA LYS A 54 -5.98 -9.21 0.73
C LYS A 54 -6.16 -9.06 2.23
N ILE A 55 -5.69 -10.04 3.00
CA ILE A 55 -5.56 -9.95 4.45
C ILE A 55 -4.09 -10.06 4.83
N TYR A 56 -3.65 -9.20 5.74
CA TYR A 56 -2.28 -9.16 6.22
C TYR A 56 -2.24 -9.94 7.53
N VAL A 57 -1.66 -11.16 7.49
CA VAL A 57 -1.57 -12.06 8.63
C VAL A 57 -0.37 -11.65 9.50
N PRO A 58 -0.59 -11.11 10.72
CA PRO A 58 0.48 -10.66 11.60
C PRO A 58 1.31 -11.84 12.12
N SER A 59 2.61 -11.63 12.33
CA SER A 59 3.49 -12.60 13.00
C SER A 59 3.69 -12.28 14.49
N THR A 60 2.77 -11.52 15.08
CA THR A 60 2.82 -11.07 16.48
C THR A 60 1.49 -11.34 17.19
N VAL A 61 1.56 -11.46 18.50
CA VAL A 61 0.42 -11.45 19.42
C VAL A 61 0.51 -10.25 20.36
N ASN A 62 -0.64 -9.75 20.81
CA ASN A 62 -0.73 -8.59 21.70
C ASN A 62 0.03 -7.36 21.15
N GLY A 63 0.03 -7.18 19.83
CA GLY A 63 0.60 -6.02 19.13
C GLY A 63 2.05 -6.18 18.67
N ASP A 64 2.95 -6.69 19.52
CA ASP A 64 4.39 -6.70 19.20
C ASP A 64 5.17 -7.91 19.70
N ILE A 65 4.52 -8.89 20.33
CA ILE A 65 5.18 -10.10 20.83
C ILE A 65 5.25 -11.13 19.70
N PRO A 66 6.43 -11.49 19.17
CA PRO A 66 6.53 -12.45 18.07
C PRO A 66 5.97 -13.83 18.45
N ILE A 67 5.27 -14.47 17.52
CA ILE A 67 4.90 -15.89 17.63
C ILE A 67 5.93 -16.78 16.93
N THR A 68 5.86 -18.09 17.16
CA THR A 68 6.71 -19.04 16.43
C THR A 68 6.26 -19.14 14.96
N GLU A 69 7.17 -19.53 14.07
CA GLU A 69 6.85 -19.70 12.65
C GLU A 69 5.74 -20.74 12.46
N GLU A 70 5.74 -21.84 13.23
CA GLU A 70 4.69 -22.87 13.13
C GLU A 70 3.32 -22.33 13.56
N ALA A 71 3.30 -21.43 14.56
CA ALA A 71 2.07 -20.77 14.98
C ALA A 71 1.58 -19.78 13.92
N HIS A 72 2.49 -19.04 13.29
CA HIS A 72 2.17 -18.11 12.20
C HIS A 72 1.64 -18.84 10.96
N GLU A 73 2.32 -19.89 10.53
CA GLU A 73 1.94 -20.75 9.41
C GLU A 73 0.51 -21.29 9.58
N LYS A 74 0.10 -21.65 10.80
CA LYS A 74 -1.28 -22.05 11.07
C LYS A 74 -2.30 -20.97 10.70
N PHE A 75 -2.04 -19.70 11.00
CA PHE A 75 -2.93 -18.61 10.63
C PHE A 75 -2.90 -18.32 9.12
N VAL A 76 -1.73 -18.46 8.49
CA VAL A 76 -1.58 -18.36 7.04
C VAL A 76 -2.38 -19.46 6.33
N ASP A 77 -2.26 -20.71 6.76
CA ASP A 77 -2.98 -21.86 6.21
C ASP A 77 -4.49 -21.72 6.38
N GLN A 78 -4.94 -21.21 7.53
CA GLN A 78 -6.34 -20.88 7.74
C GLN A 78 -6.82 -19.81 6.76
N ALA A 79 -6.06 -18.73 6.57
CA ALA A 79 -6.42 -17.67 5.63
C ALA A 79 -6.46 -18.18 4.19
N LEU A 80 -5.45 -18.95 3.77
CA LEU A 80 -5.39 -19.61 2.46
C LEU A 80 -6.59 -20.53 2.25
N THR A 81 -6.94 -21.34 3.25
CA THR A 81 -8.08 -22.26 3.19
C THR A 81 -9.40 -21.49 3.02
N GLN A 82 -9.61 -20.45 3.82
CA GLN A 82 -10.84 -19.68 3.79
C GLN A 82 -10.99 -18.91 2.48
N PHE A 83 -9.94 -18.19 2.06
CA PHE A 83 -9.96 -17.41 0.82
C PHE A 83 -10.10 -18.32 -0.41
N SER A 84 -9.44 -19.47 -0.42
CA SER A 84 -9.61 -20.46 -1.50
C SER A 84 -11.03 -21.02 -1.53
N GLY A 85 -11.63 -21.27 -0.37
CA GLY A 85 -13.01 -21.74 -0.26
C GLY A 85 -14.05 -20.71 -0.74
N TRP A 86 -13.80 -19.42 -0.54
CA TRP A 86 -14.72 -18.35 -0.93
C TRP A 86 -14.53 -17.88 -2.38
N PHE A 87 -13.29 -17.86 -2.87
CA PHE A 87 -12.94 -17.18 -4.12
C PHE A 87 -12.32 -18.11 -5.17
N GLY A 88 -12.18 -19.40 -4.88
CA GLY A 88 -11.68 -20.42 -5.82
C GLY A 88 -10.15 -20.58 -5.84
N GLY A 89 -9.42 -19.77 -5.08
CA GLY A 89 -7.98 -19.89 -4.88
C GLY A 89 -7.42 -18.71 -4.08
N ALA A 90 -6.24 -18.89 -3.52
CA ALA A 90 -5.53 -17.85 -2.79
C ALA A 90 -4.01 -18.01 -2.97
N THR A 91 -3.26 -16.94 -2.71
CA THR A 91 -1.80 -16.92 -2.73
C THR A 91 -1.30 -16.19 -1.49
N ALA A 92 -0.21 -16.69 -0.91
CA ALA A 92 0.48 -16.09 0.22
C ALA A 92 1.81 -15.51 -0.25
N VAL A 93 2.13 -14.30 0.21
CA VAL A 93 3.41 -13.63 -0.08
C VAL A 93 3.96 -13.05 1.22
N GLU A 94 5.23 -13.33 1.50
CA GLU A 94 5.91 -12.75 2.66
C GLU A 94 6.13 -11.25 2.47
N GLY A 95 6.02 -10.49 3.56
CA GLY A 95 6.23 -9.06 3.58
C GLY A 95 6.77 -8.57 4.92
N THR A 96 7.02 -7.26 4.99
CA THR A 96 7.37 -6.56 6.23
C THR A 96 6.33 -5.50 6.52
N GLY A 97 5.55 -5.70 7.59
CA GLY A 97 4.68 -4.67 8.15
C GLY A 97 5.50 -3.68 8.96
N ALA A 98 5.10 -2.41 8.94
CA ALA A 98 5.74 -1.40 9.78
C ALA A 98 4.79 -0.25 10.12
N TRP A 99 4.90 0.26 11.34
CA TRP A 99 4.20 1.45 11.80
C TRP A 99 5.08 2.23 12.79
N VAL A 100 4.66 3.44 13.13
CA VAL A 100 5.34 4.27 14.12
C VAL A 100 4.47 4.31 15.38
N ASP A 101 5.05 3.95 16.52
CA ASP A 101 4.35 3.98 17.81
C ASP A 101 4.22 5.43 18.37
N ASP A 102 3.56 5.55 19.52
CA ASP A 102 3.37 6.84 20.21
C ASP A 102 4.71 7.48 20.62
N ASN A 103 5.76 6.67 20.82
CA ASN A 103 7.11 7.11 21.16
C ASN A 103 7.96 7.46 19.93
N LYS A 104 7.37 7.51 18.73
CA LYS A 104 8.06 7.76 17.45
C LYS A 104 9.08 6.70 17.05
N LYS A 105 8.95 5.48 17.58
CA LYS A 105 9.76 4.33 17.21
C LYS A 105 9.12 3.58 16.05
N LEU A 106 9.94 3.25 15.05
CA LEU A 106 9.53 2.36 13.97
C LEU A 106 9.46 0.93 14.50
N ILE A 107 8.25 0.38 14.51
CA ILE A 107 7.99 -1.03 14.77
C ILE A 107 7.92 -1.73 13.41
N LYS A 108 8.55 -2.91 13.33
CA LYS A 108 8.54 -3.76 12.14
C LYS A 108 8.18 -5.18 12.55
N GLU A 109 7.41 -5.85 11.73
CA GLU A 109 7.10 -7.26 11.90
C GLU A 109 7.12 -8.00 10.56
N LYS A 110 7.36 -9.31 10.60
CA LYS A 110 7.10 -10.18 9.45
C LYS A 110 5.58 -10.26 9.29
N VAL A 111 5.11 -10.16 8.06
CA VAL A 111 3.69 -10.40 7.74
C VAL A 111 3.62 -11.36 6.57
N THR A 112 2.52 -12.11 6.50
CA THR A 112 2.18 -12.85 5.28
C THR A 112 0.90 -12.28 4.71
N ILE A 113 0.98 -11.77 3.49
CA ILE A 113 -0.16 -11.22 2.77
C ILE A 113 -0.84 -12.38 2.05
N VAL A 114 -2.03 -12.75 2.49
CA VAL A 114 -2.87 -13.72 1.80
C VAL A 114 -3.87 -12.97 0.93
N TYR A 115 -3.87 -13.22 -0.37
CA TYR A 115 -4.80 -12.59 -1.29
C TYR A 115 -5.49 -13.58 -2.21
N ALA A 116 -6.68 -13.19 -2.65
CA ALA A 116 -7.46 -13.90 -3.64
C ALA A 116 -8.04 -12.93 -4.66
N PHE A 117 -8.06 -13.35 -5.92
CA PHE A 117 -8.85 -12.69 -6.94
C PHE A 117 -10.24 -13.31 -6.96
N ALA A 118 -11.28 -12.50 -7.16
CA ALA A 118 -12.66 -12.94 -7.13
C ALA A 118 -13.44 -12.43 -8.34
N GLU A 119 -14.33 -13.28 -8.87
CA GLU A 119 -15.24 -12.89 -9.96
C GLU A 119 -16.33 -11.96 -9.43
N LYS A 120 -16.83 -12.24 -8.22
CA LYS A 120 -17.90 -11.50 -7.55
C LYS A 120 -17.49 -11.24 -6.11
N LEU A 121 -17.73 -10.01 -5.65
CA LEU A 121 -17.48 -9.61 -4.27
C LEU A 121 -18.69 -8.81 -3.75
N ASP A 122 -19.74 -9.53 -3.40
CA ASP A 122 -20.95 -8.92 -2.88
C ASP A 122 -20.84 -8.58 -1.37
N LYS A 123 -21.89 -7.96 -0.83
CA LYS A 123 -21.95 -7.58 0.59
C LYS A 123 -21.79 -8.78 1.53
N ALA A 124 -22.29 -9.95 1.16
CA ALA A 124 -22.21 -11.14 2.01
C ALA A 124 -20.76 -11.65 2.06
N ALA A 125 -20.09 -11.74 0.92
CA ALA A 125 -18.68 -12.10 0.84
C ALA A 125 -17.79 -11.11 1.62
N ILE A 126 -18.03 -9.80 1.49
CA ILE A 126 -17.32 -8.79 2.28
C ILE A 126 -17.54 -9.00 3.78
N ASN A 127 -18.79 -9.23 4.21
CA ASN A 127 -19.07 -9.48 5.62
C ASN A 127 -18.34 -10.73 6.13
N GLN A 128 -18.28 -11.81 5.36
CA GLN A 128 -17.55 -13.02 5.73
C GLN A 128 -16.06 -12.77 5.92
N VAL A 129 -15.44 -12.00 5.01
CA VAL A 129 -14.02 -11.62 5.11
C VAL A 129 -13.79 -10.75 6.35
N VAL A 130 -14.66 -9.77 6.60
CA VAL A 130 -14.56 -8.89 7.77
C VAL A 130 -14.73 -9.68 9.08
N ASP A 131 -15.69 -10.59 9.16
CA ASP A 131 -15.89 -11.44 10.34
C ASP A 131 -14.69 -12.35 10.60
N TYR A 132 -14.05 -12.85 9.54
CA TYR A 132 -12.81 -13.61 9.66
C TYR A 132 -11.64 -12.74 10.14
N ALA A 133 -11.49 -11.52 9.61
CA ALA A 133 -10.48 -10.58 10.10
C ALA A 133 -10.68 -10.22 11.58
N LYS A 134 -11.93 -10.02 12.02
CA LYS A 134 -12.27 -9.82 13.45
C LYS A 134 -11.93 -11.02 14.30
N LYS A 135 -12.18 -12.24 13.81
CA LYS A 135 -11.80 -13.46 14.52
C LYS A 135 -10.27 -13.54 14.68
N MET A 136 -9.52 -13.34 13.60
CA MET A 136 -8.05 -13.33 13.63
C MET A 136 -7.52 -12.26 14.59
N LYS A 137 -8.11 -11.06 14.58
CA LYS A 137 -7.81 -9.98 15.53
C LYS A 137 -7.91 -10.47 16.97
N VAL A 138 -9.03 -11.10 17.33
CA VAL A 138 -9.27 -11.61 18.70
C VAL A 138 -8.29 -12.72 19.05
N GLU A 139 -8.06 -13.68 18.14
CA GLU A 139 -7.16 -14.82 18.38
C GLU A 139 -5.70 -14.39 18.55
N LEU A 140 -5.27 -13.33 17.87
CA LEU A 140 -3.92 -12.77 17.97
C LEU A 140 -3.80 -11.62 18.99
N GLY A 141 -4.91 -11.18 19.61
CA GLY A 141 -4.89 -10.04 20.53
C GLY A 141 -4.45 -8.72 19.87
N GLN A 142 -4.74 -8.54 18.59
CA GLN A 142 -4.35 -7.33 17.84
C GLN A 142 -5.33 -6.18 18.10
N SER A 143 -4.87 -4.93 17.97
CA SER A 143 -5.76 -3.77 18.00
C SER A 143 -6.57 -3.65 16.71
N SER A 144 -5.98 -4.05 15.58
CA SER A 144 -6.64 -4.15 14.28
C SER A 144 -5.97 -5.20 13.40
N VAL A 145 -6.69 -5.69 12.38
CA VAL A 145 -6.13 -6.47 11.27
C VAL A 145 -6.30 -5.70 9.98
N SER A 146 -5.23 -5.62 9.16
CA SER A 146 -5.28 -4.92 7.87
C SER A 146 -5.96 -5.78 6.82
N LEU A 147 -6.96 -5.20 6.16
CA LEU A 147 -7.70 -5.80 5.06
C LEU A 147 -7.70 -4.84 3.87
N GLU A 148 -7.32 -5.32 2.69
CA GLU A 148 -7.34 -4.56 1.45
C GLU A 148 -8.39 -5.13 0.50
N VAL A 149 -9.28 -4.28 -0.02
CA VAL A 149 -10.27 -4.64 -1.03
C VAL A 149 -10.17 -3.67 -2.19
N ASP A 150 -9.87 -4.19 -3.38
CA ASP A 150 -9.73 -3.41 -4.62
C ASP A 150 -8.81 -2.17 -4.45
N GLY A 151 -7.67 -2.38 -3.79
CA GLY A 151 -6.66 -1.35 -3.54
C GLY A 151 -6.99 -0.36 -2.41
N LYS A 152 -8.10 -0.55 -1.69
CA LYS A 152 -8.46 0.26 -0.52
C LYS A 152 -8.11 -0.48 0.76
N MET A 153 -7.31 0.15 1.61
CA MET A 153 -6.93 -0.39 2.92
C MET A 153 -8.01 -0.06 3.96
N TYR A 154 -8.35 -1.07 4.78
CA TYR A 154 -9.25 -0.98 5.92
C TYR A 154 -8.56 -1.58 7.15
N PHE A 155 -8.72 -0.92 8.30
CA PHE A 155 -8.27 -1.44 9.59
C PHE A 155 -9.48 -2.02 10.31
N ILE A 156 -9.46 -3.33 10.51
CA ILE A 156 -10.57 -4.05 11.15
C ILE A 156 -10.34 -4.04 12.65
N GLU A 157 -11.01 -3.12 13.34
CA GLU A 157 -11.08 -2.99 14.81
C GLU A 157 -12.16 -3.88 15.43
#